data_AF-A0A9W8N6Q3-F1
#
_entry.id   AF-A0A9W8N6Q3-F1
#
_cell.length_a   1.000
_cell.length_b   1.000
_cell.length_c   1.000
_cell.angle_alpha   90.00
_cell.angle_beta   90.00
_cell.angle_gamma   90.00
#
_symmetry.space_group_name_H-M   'P 1'
#
loop_
_entity.id
_entity.type
_entity.pdbx_description
1 polymer ?
#
loop_
_entity_poly.entity_id
_entity_poly.type
_entity_poly.pdbx_seq_one_letter_code
_entity_poly.pdbx_strand_id
1 'polypeptide(L)'
;MSEFLGYSGTLHEINSTESTVSLENVQSFGTEGRRGNPSEEVPPSEQIYEYIVFRGSDVKDLRIEQAASAPKETQPPPVPDDPAIVGVSHSVHPRQA
;
A
#
# COMPACT_ATOMS: atom_id res chain seq x y z
N MET A 1 -15.41 19.03 -9.56
CA MET A 1 -15.21 17.56 -9.51
C MET A 1 -13.85 17.23 -10.12
N SER A 2 -13.14 16.22 -9.64
CA SER A 2 -11.75 15.92 -10.04
C SER A 2 -11.68 14.60 -10.82
N GLU A 3 -11.52 14.64 -12.14
CA GLU A 3 -11.63 13.48 -13.05
C GLU A 3 -10.42 12.51 -13.12
N PHE A 4 -9.53 12.58 -12.13
CA PHE A 4 -8.22 11.91 -12.17
C PHE A 4 -8.30 10.47 -11.68
N LEU A 5 -7.50 9.58 -12.28
CA LEU A 5 -7.35 8.20 -11.84
C LEU A 5 -6.41 8.12 -10.63
N GLY A 6 -6.75 7.25 -9.68
CA GLY A 6 -5.88 6.92 -8.56
C GLY A 6 -4.86 5.85 -8.96
N TYR A 7 -3.61 6.04 -8.54
CA TYR A 7 -2.54 5.05 -8.65
C TYR A 7 -1.82 4.94 -7.30
N SER A 8 -1.50 3.72 -6.86
CA SER A 8 -0.59 3.48 -5.73
C SER A 8 0.53 2.53 -6.16
N GLY A 9 1.71 2.71 -5.60
CA GLY A 9 2.91 1.95 -5.90
C GLY A 9 4.06 2.38 -5.02
N THR A 10 5.19 1.72 -5.15
CA THR A 10 6.42 2.07 -4.42
C THR A 10 7.17 3.16 -5.17
N LEU A 11 7.55 4.23 -4.48
CA LEU A 11 8.36 5.29 -5.08
C LEU A 11 9.75 4.75 -5.46
N HIS A 12 10.08 4.79 -6.75
CA HIS A 12 11.40 4.43 -7.27
C HIS A 12 12.31 5.66 -7.36
N GLU A 13 11.86 6.70 -8.07
CA GLU A 13 12.66 7.89 -8.34
C GLU A 13 11.80 9.15 -8.53
N ILE A 14 12.35 10.32 -8.16
CA ILE A 14 11.85 11.64 -8.54
C ILE A 14 12.96 12.38 -9.27
N ASN A 15 12.74 12.70 -10.54
CA ASN A 15 13.67 13.49 -11.34
C ASN A 15 13.14 14.92 -11.47
N SER A 16 13.78 15.86 -10.77
CA SER A 16 13.38 17.27 -10.79
C SER A 16 13.71 18.00 -12.09
N THR A 17 14.70 17.52 -12.85
CA THR A 17 15.12 18.15 -14.11
C THR A 17 14.09 17.87 -15.20
N GLU A 18 13.65 16.62 -15.30
CA GLU A 18 12.62 16.19 -16.26
C GLU A 18 11.20 16.40 -15.73
N SER A 19 11.07 16.74 -14.44
CA SER A 19 9.79 16.84 -13.73
C SER A 19 8.97 15.55 -13.85
N THR A 20 9.59 14.42 -13.50
CA THR A 20 8.97 13.09 -13.55
C THR A 20 9.04 12.37 -12.21
N VAL A 21 8.09 11.47 -11.99
CA VAL A 21 8.02 10.57 -10.84
C VAL A 21 7.84 9.15 -11.33
N SER A 22 8.69 8.25 -10.88
CA SER A 22 8.67 6.84 -11.25
C SER A 22 8.21 5.98 -10.09
N LEU A 23 7.24 5.12 -10.33
CA LEU A 23 6.72 4.16 -9.34
C LEU A 23 6.91 2.72 -9.84
N GLU A 24 7.20 1.82 -8.91
CA GLU A 24 7.23 0.37 -9.10
C GLU A 24 5.99 -0.30 -8.51
N ASN A 25 5.65 -1.50 -9.01
CA ASN A 25 4.53 -2.32 -8.52
C ASN A 25 3.21 -1.52 -8.43
N VAL A 26 2.87 -0.82 -9.51
CA VAL A 26 1.80 0.17 -9.54
C VAL A 26 0.45 -0.49 -9.81
N GLN A 27 -0.54 -0.16 -8.99
CA GLN A 27 -1.94 -0.56 -9.13
C GLN A 27 -2.81 0.67 -9.44
N SER A 28 -3.77 0.54 -10.36
CA SER A 28 -4.76 1.59 -10.64
C SER A 28 -6.07 1.39 -9.86
N PHE A 29 -6.53 2.41 -9.16
CA PHE A 29 -7.81 2.43 -8.44
C PHE A 29 -8.98 2.94 -9.31
N GLY A 30 -8.69 3.37 -10.54
CA GLY A 30 -9.70 3.94 -11.42
C GLY A 30 -10.16 5.31 -10.91
N THR A 31 -11.39 5.69 -11.23
CA THR A 31 -11.94 7.04 -10.95
C THR A 31 -12.77 7.13 -9.67
N GLU A 32 -13.11 5.99 -9.04
CA GLU A 32 -13.77 5.90 -7.72
C GLU A 32 -15.01 6.81 -7.54
N GLY A 33 -15.83 7.01 -8.58
CA GLY A 33 -17.05 7.81 -8.50
C GLY A 33 -16.84 9.31 -8.70
N ARG A 34 -15.61 9.75 -9.05
CA ARG A 34 -15.28 11.17 -9.18
C ARG A 34 -15.77 11.80 -10.50
N ARG A 35 -16.14 11.01 -11.50
CA ARG A 35 -16.65 11.51 -12.80
C ARG A 35 -18.15 11.76 -12.77
N GLY A 36 -18.87 11.16 -11.82
CA GLY A 36 -20.29 11.44 -11.55
C GLY A 36 -21.26 10.84 -12.56
N ASN A 37 -20.81 10.45 -13.76
CA ASN A 37 -21.56 9.64 -14.71
C ASN A 37 -21.05 8.18 -14.69
N PRO A 38 -21.89 7.19 -14.33
CA PRO A 38 -21.51 5.78 -14.28
C PRO A 38 -20.91 5.23 -15.59
N SER A 39 -21.31 5.76 -16.74
CA SER A 39 -20.80 5.31 -18.05
C SER A 39 -19.36 5.76 -18.35
N GLU A 40 -18.84 6.73 -17.61
CA GLU A 40 -17.49 7.27 -17.77
C GLU A 40 -16.53 6.82 -16.67
N GLU A 41 -17.03 6.11 -15.67
CA GLU A 41 -16.23 5.60 -14.57
C GLU A 41 -15.28 4.49 -15.05
N VAL A 42 -14.02 4.58 -14.63
CA VAL A 42 -13.01 3.54 -14.82
C VAL A 42 -12.95 2.72 -13.53
N PRO A 43 -13.19 1.39 -13.57
CA PRO A 43 -13.09 0.56 -12.39
C PRO A 43 -11.62 0.38 -11.96
N PRO A 44 -11.37 0.04 -10.68
CA PRO A 44 -10.05 -0.39 -10.23
C PRO A 44 -9.59 -1.63 -10.99
N SER A 45 -8.28 -1.74 -11.20
CA SER A 45 -7.65 -2.88 -11.85
C SER A 45 -6.84 -3.68 -10.84
N GLU A 46 -6.90 -5.00 -10.93
CA GLU A 46 -6.02 -5.93 -10.20
C GLU A 46 -4.66 -6.09 -10.89
N GLN A 47 -4.50 -5.55 -12.10
CA GLN A 47 -3.24 -5.61 -12.82
C GLN A 47 -2.18 -4.75 -12.11
N ILE A 48 -1.05 -5.38 -11.79
CA ILE A 48 0.13 -4.70 -11.27
C ILE A 48 1.07 -4.39 -12.43
N TYR A 49 1.38 -3.12 -12.62
CA TYR A 49 2.38 -2.67 -13.57
C TYR A 49 3.74 -2.61 -12.87
N GLU A 50 4.73 -3.29 -13.43
CA GLU A 50 6.07 -3.35 -12.83
C GLU A 50 6.68 -1.96 -12.66
N TYR A 51 6.49 -1.07 -13.65
CA TYR A 51 7.06 0.26 -13.66
C TYR A 51 6.18 1.25 -14.42
N ILE A 52 5.91 2.42 -13.83
CA ILE A 52 5.21 3.54 -14.48
C ILE A 52 5.94 4.85 -14.21
N VAL A 53 6.09 5.68 -15.24
CA VAL A 53 6.63 7.05 -15.14
C VAL A 53 5.50 8.05 -15.34
N PHE A 54 5.30 8.92 -14.36
CA PHE A 54 4.36 10.03 -14.40
C PHE A 54 5.10 11.33 -14.70
N ARG A 55 4.57 12.12 -15.63
CA ARG A 55 4.99 13.51 -15.81
C ARG A 55 4.36 14.34 -14.71
N GLY A 56 5.13 15.23 -14.08
CA GLY A 56 4.65 16.13 -13.02
C GLY A 56 3.47 17.00 -13.47
N SER A 57 3.35 17.31 -14.77
CA SER A 57 2.19 18.02 -15.34
C SER A 57 0.88 17.24 -15.24
N ASP A 58 0.96 15.92 -15.23
CA ASP A 58 -0.20 15.01 -15.24
C ASP A 58 -0.54 14.53 -13.81
N VAL A 59 0.32 14.81 -12.84
CA VAL A 59 0.13 14.49 -11.43
C VAL A 59 -0.58 15.66 -10.75
N LYS A 60 -1.81 15.41 -10.29
CA LYS A 60 -2.57 16.41 -9.53
C LYS A 60 -2.23 16.44 -8.05
N ASP A 61 -2.04 15.27 -7.45
CA ASP A 61 -1.78 15.09 -6.02
C ASP A 61 -0.89 13.86 -5.84
N LEU A 62 0.07 13.97 -4.93
CA LEU A 62 0.99 12.88 -4.57
C LEU A 62 0.95 12.74 -3.05
N ARG A 63 0.57 11.57 -2.57
CA ARG A 63 0.49 11.27 -1.13
C ARG A 63 1.38 10.08 -0.82
N ILE A 64 2.06 10.17 0.31
CA ILE A 64 2.81 9.04 0.85
C ILE A 64 1.84 8.23 1.72
N GLU A 65 1.54 7.01 1.30
CA GLU A 65 0.87 6.04 2.15
C GLU A 65 1.87 5.61 3.23
N GLN A 66 1.60 5.94 4.49
CA GLN A 66 2.38 5.38 5.58
C GLN A 66 2.16 3.87 5.54
N ALA A 67 3.22 3.11 5.23
CA ALA A 67 3.23 1.66 5.37
C ALA A 67 2.60 1.36 6.73
N ALA A 68 1.51 0.57 6.72
CA ALA A 68 0.81 0.20 7.93
C ALA A 68 1.87 -0.19 8.97
N SER A 69 1.92 0.59 10.05
CA SER A 69 2.85 0.44 11.16
C SER A 69 3.14 -1.04 11.36
N ALA A 70 4.43 -1.39 11.41
CA ALA A 70 4.97 -2.74 11.58
C ALA A 70 3.96 -3.70 12.20
N PRO A 71 3.74 -4.91 11.62
CA PRO A 71 2.67 -5.80 12.01
C PRO A 71 2.59 -5.82 13.53
N LYS A 72 1.47 -5.31 14.08
CA LYS A 72 1.19 -5.34 15.52
C LYS A 72 1.65 -6.70 15.98
N GLU A 73 2.65 -6.74 16.87
CA GLU A 73 3.18 -7.99 17.42
C GLU A 73 1.96 -8.84 17.75
N THR A 74 1.73 -9.85 16.90
CA THR A 74 0.62 -10.76 17.07
C THR A 74 0.94 -11.42 18.39
N GLN A 75 0.16 -11.11 19.44
CA GLN A 75 0.17 -11.91 20.64
C GLN A 75 0.15 -13.37 20.17
N PRO A 76 1.08 -14.21 20.64
CA PRO A 76 1.11 -15.59 20.23
C PRO A 76 -0.29 -16.18 20.44
N PRO A 77 -0.84 -16.92 19.46
CA PRO A 77 -2.19 -17.44 19.55
C PRO A 77 -2.35 -18.17 20.89
N PRO A 78 -3.51 -18.03 21.57
CA PRO A 78 -3.75 -18.71 22.83
C PRO A 78 -3.53 -20.21 22.63
N VAL A 79 -2.66 -20.78 23.46
CA VAL A 79 -2.34 -22.21 23.40
C VAL A 79 -3.62 -22.99 23.72
N PRO A 80 -4.01 -24.00 22.92
CA PRO A 80 -5.15 -24.84 23.25
C PRO A 80 -4.90 -25.60 24.57
N ASP A 81 -5.93 -25.72 25.41
CA ASP A 81 -5.91 -26.57 26.60
C ASP A 81 -5.98 -28.05 26.19
N ASP A 82 -4.86 -28.60 25.74
CA ASP A 82 -4.73 -30.01 25.36
C ASP A 82 -3.91 -30.77 26.43
N PRO A 83 -4.47 -31.82 27.06
CA PRO A 83 -3.80 -32.63 28.07
C PRO A 83 -2.55 -33.37 27.58
N ALA A 84 -2.30 -33.40 26.27
CA ALA A 84 -1.07 -33.93 25.67
C ALA A 84 0.09 -32.91 25.62
N ILE A 85 -0.14 -31.62 25.92
CA ILE A 85 0.92 -30.59 25.90
C ILE A 85 1.64 -30.57 27.26
N VAL A 86 2.89 -31.03 27.29
CA VAL A 86 3.69 -31.20 28.52
C VAL A 86 4.48 -29.92 28.90
N GLY A 87 4.42 -28.85 28.10
CA GLY A 87 4.96 -27.53 28.46
C GLY A 87 5.24 -26.62 27.26
N VAL A 88 5.05 -25.31 27.44
CA VAL A 88 5.36 -24.27 26.44
C VAL A 88 6.44 -23.35 27.02
N SER A 89 7.62 -23.31 26.41
CA SER A 89 8.70 -22.39 26.80
C SER A 89 8.61 -21.08 26.02
N HIS A 90 8.07 -20.04 26.66
CA HIS A 90 8.13 -18.68 26.14
C HIS A 90 9.47 -18.04 26.57
N SER A 91 10.46 -17.97 25.68
CA SER A 91 11.61 -17.09 25.88
C SER A 91 11.22 -15.65 25.55
N VAL A 92 10.56 -14.98 26.50
CA VAL A 92 10.48 -13.52 26.51
C VAL A 92 11.84 -12.98 26.94
N HIS A 93 12.61 -12.45 25.99
CA HIS A 93 13.81 -11.70 26.30
C HIS A 93 13.39 -10.42 27.05
N PRO A 94 13.93 -10.12 28.24
CA PRO A 94 13.70 -8.83 28.87
C PRO A 94 14.46 -7.77 28.06
N ARG A 95 13.76 -6.77 27.52
CA ARG A 95 14.40 -5.54 27.01
C ARG A 95 15.06 -4.83 28.19
N GLN A 96 16.39 -4.70 28.17
CA GLN A 96 17.10 -3.73 28.98
C GLN A 96 17.24 -2.41 28.20
N ALA A 97 16.74 -1.32 28.78
CA ALA A 97 17.35 0.02 28.88
C ALA A 97 16.35 0.97 29.55
#